data_AF-A0AAE0M9G3-F1
#
_entry.id   AF-A0AAE0M9G3-F1
#
_cell.length_a   1.000
_cell.length_b   1.000
_cell.length_c   1.000
_cell.angle_alpha   90.00
_cell.angle_beta   90.00
_cell.angle_gamma   90.00
#
_symmetry.space_group_name_H-M   'P 1'
#
loop_
_entity.id
_entity.type
_entity.pdbx_description
1 polymer ?
#
loop_
_entity_poly.entity_id
_entity_poly.type
_entity_poly.pdbx_seq_one_letter_code
_entity_poly.pdbx_strand_id
1 'polypeptide(L)'
;MVRLLQLAALGLALLSGVSTAVALSQTDARNMKRKPPACKGMTKREEWRNMKRSDQKAYIKAQRCVMTSPAKLPKLKALGAKTRWDELVMLHQVEALQIHSTGTFLPFHRYFLHVQQFLLAECGYKGGLPWWNEPLDAGNFINSPLLDPVTGFGGDGTGPGNCTGGPFAGLTVNIGPGFTNKPRCVNRHINDFFSPLTNQTYVDDALSKPDYASAWLAIYMGPHLFGHIALAMMDGNSITSPGDPLFFTHHGFVDKMWWDWQARNLPARLSDMNGPNAQTPEIGFIEFDGGIADEAVAQGWGSPSAAMLAITPDPKKGDNGGTETTLNHVMSSLGIIPDATVRDVMDIQGGYLCYQYV
;
A
#
# COMPACT_ATOMS: atom_id res chain seq x y z
N MET A 1 -23.78 -6.00 12.66
CA MET A 1 -22.65 -5.77 13.60
C MET A 1 -22.37 -6.90 14.60
N VAL A 2 -23.03 -8.08 14.53
CA VAL A 2 -22.68 -9.26 15.39
C VAL A 2 -22.12 -10.44 14.57
N ARG A 3 -22.04 -10.33 13.24
CA ARG A 3 -21.51 -11.40 12.36
C ARG A 3 -20.02 -11.31 12.01
N LEU A 4 -19.35 -10.19 12.26
CA LEU A 4 -17.91 -10.04 11.95
C LEU A 4 -16.98 -10.76 12.95
N LEU A 5 -17.48 -11.21 14.10
CA LEU A 5 -16.66 -11.82 15.16
C LEU A 5 -16.59 -13.36 15.10
N GLN A 6 -17.30 -14.02 14.18
CA GLN A 6 -17.44 -15.50 14.18
C GLN A 6 -16.68 -16.24 13.08
N LEU A 7 -15.99 -15.55 12.15
CA LEU A 7 -15.31 -16.20 11.01
C LEU A 7 -13.78 -16.30 11.15
N ALA A 8 -13.19 -15.81 12.24
CA ALA A 8 -11.74 -15.85 12.45
C ALA A 8 -11.19 -17.22 12.95
N ALA A 9 -12.00 -18.26 12.96
CA ALA A 9 -11.58 -19.59 13.40
C ALA A 9 -12.21 -20.65 12.52
N LEU A 10 -11.49 -21.10 11.47
CA LEU A 10 -11.44 -22.47 10.93
C LEU A 10 -10.91 -22.43 9.49
N GLY A 11 -9.70 -22.96 9.29
CA GLY A 11 -9.12 -23.08 7.95
C GLY A 11 -7.71 -23.67 7.95
N LEU A 12 -7.47 -24.79 8.66
CA LEU A 12 -6.27 -25.61 8.43
C LEU A 12 -6.68 -26.81 7.57
N ALA A 13 -6.25 -26.82 6.31
CA ALA A 13 -6.25 -28.03 5.49
C ALA A 13 -4.93 -28.12 4.72
N LEU A 14 -4.25 -29.25 4.88
CA LEU A 14 -2.95 -29.61 4.33
C LEU A 14 -2.97 -29.67 2.80
N LEU A 15 -2.01 -29.01 2.16
CA LEU A 15 -1.61 -29.25 0.78
C LEU A 15 -0.16 -29.75 0.75
N SER A 16 -0.01 -31.08 0.66
CA SER A 16 1.26 -31.71 0.33
C SER A 16 1.52 -31.59 -1.17
N GLY A 17 2.30 -30.59 -1.57
CA GLY A 17 2.75 -30.39 -2.95
C GLY A 17 3.98 -31.25 -3.28
N VAL A 18 3.89 -32.01 -4.37
CA VAL A 18 5.02 -32.74 -4.97
C VAL A 18 5.99 -31.71 -5.58
N SER A 19 7.23 -31.70 -5.10
CA SER A 19 8.27 -30.79 -5.57
C SER A 19 8.90 -31.33 -6.87
N THR A 20 8.60 -30.70 -8.00
CA THR A 20 9.36 -30.89 -9.24
C THR A 20 10.42 -29.80 -9.33
N ALA A 21 11.68 -30.18 -9.06
CA ALA A 21 12.81 -29.29 -9.21
C ALA A 21 13.04 -28.99 -10.71
N VAL A 22 12.71 -27.77 -11.15
CA VAL A 22 13.10 -27.26 -12.46
C VAL A 22 14.56 -26.81 -12.39
N ALA A 23 15.43 -27.42 -13.19
CA ALA A 23 16.84 -27.05 -13.27
C ALA A 23 16.99 -25.70 -13.99
N LEU A 24 17.40 -24.67 -13.24
CA LEU A 24 17.77 -23.35 -13.79
C LEU A 24 19.04 -23.44 -14.65
N SER A 25 19.05 -22.72 -15.76
CA SER A 25 20.25 -22.50 -16.58
C SER A 25 21.37 -21.86 -15.74
N GLN A 26 22.62 -22.27 -15.98
CA GLN A 26 23.80 -21.71 -15.30
C GLN A 26 23.98 -20.20 -15.51
N THR A 27 23.34 -19.59 -16.51
CA THR A 27 23.36 -18.14 -16.74
C THR A 27 22.39 -17.39 -15.82
N ASP A 28 21.20 -17.95 -15.55
CA ASP A 28 20.22 -17.37 -14.63
C ASP A 28 20.69 -17.48 -13.17
N ALA A 29 21.31 -18.61 -12.82
CA ALA A 29 21.93 -18.80 -11.50
C ALA A 29 23.12 -17.85 -11.24
N ARG A 30 23.78 -17.33 -12.30
CA ARG A 30 24.88 -16.36 -12.17
C ARG A 30 24.38 -14.94 -11.95
N ASN A 31 23.25 -14.54 -12.55
CA ASN A 31 22.62 -13.25 -12.26
C ASN A 31 21.92 -13.22 -10.90
N MET A 32 21.43 -14.36 -10.39
CA MET A 32 20.86 -14.48 -9.04
C MET A 32 21.86 -14.24 -7.90
N LYS A 33 23.18 -14.28 -8.16
CA LYS A 33 24.22 -14.21 -7.11
C LYS A 33 24.87 -12.85 -6.92
N ARG A 34 24.62 -11.85 -7.76
CA ARG A 34 25.19 -10.51 -7.52
C ARG A 34 24.26 -9.74 -6.59
N LYS A 35 24.63 -9.66 -5.32
CA LYS A 35 24.06 -8.67 -4.39
C LYS A 35 24.14 -7.29 -5.08
N PRO A 36 23.03 -6.55 -5.19
CA PRO A 36 23.07 -5.20 -5.72
C PRO A 36 24.14 -4.38 -4.97
N PRO A 37 24.83 -3.44 -5.63
CA PRO A 37 25.79 -2.59 -4.94
C PRO A 37 25.09 -1.88 -3.76
N ALA A 38 25.77 -1.90 -2.61
CA ALA A 38 25.27 -1.24 -1.40
C ALA A 38 25.02 0.24 -1.69
N CYS A 39 23.88 0.77 -1.26
CA CYS A 39 23.58 2.16 -1.53
C CYS A 39 24.52 3.11 -0.76
N LYS A 40 24.95 4.21 -1.41
CA LYS A 40 25.67 5.32 -0.78
C LYS A 40 24.69 6.45 -0.48
N GLY A 41 24.62 6.89 0.79
CA GLY A 41 23.79 8.02 1.19
C GLY A 41 22.31 7.68 1.29
N MET A 42 21.95 6.72 2.14
CA MET A 42 20.57 6.31 2.37
C MET A 42 19.69 7.48 2.83
N THR A 43 18.56 7.64 2.14
CA THR A 43 17.51 8.56 2.57
C THR A 43 16.91 8.07 3.88
N LYS A 44 16.68 8.97 4.83
CA LYS A 44 16.06 8.67 6.12
C LYS A 44 14.55 8.76 5.99
N ARG A 45 13.84 7.67 6.31
CA ARG A 45 12.40 7.67 6.55
C ARG A 45 12.17 7.82 8.05
N GLU A 46 11.92 9.07 8.45
CA GLU A 46 11.75 9.45 9.85
C GLU A 46 10.32 9.24 10.33
N GLU A 47 10.16 8.80 11.58
CA GLU A 47 8.86 8.81 12.24
C GLU A 47 8.35 10.26 12.32
N TRP A 48 7.06 10.46 12.03
CA TRP A 48 6.48 11.79 11.86
C TRP A 48 6.75 12.77 13.00
N ARG A 49 6.67 12.33 14.27
CA ARG A 49 6.88 13.19 15.46
C ARG A 49 8.33 13.61 15.62
N ASN A 50 9.26 12.82 15.09
CA ASN A 50 10.68 13.10 15.16
C ASN A 50 11.15 14.06 14.07
N MET A 51 10.36 14.25 13.01
CA MET A 51 10.68 15.21 11.96
C MET A 51 10.66 16.65 12.47
N LYS A 52 11.54 17.48 11.89
CA LYS A 52 11.43 18.94 12.08
C LYS A 52 10.11 19.44 11.50
N ARG A 53 9.49 20.40 12.18
CA ARG A 53 8.27 21.09 11.69
C ARG A 53 8.44 21.70 10.28
N SER A 54 9.65 22.12 9.90
CA SER A 54 9.97 22.58 8.54
C SER A 54 9.83 21.46 7.50
N ASP A 55 10.24 20.26 7.86
CA ASP A 55 10.32 19.10 6.96
C ASP A 55 8.93 18.48 6.82
N GLN A 56 8.15 18.44 7.91
CA GLN A 56 6.71 18.15 7.87
C GLN A 56 5.98 19.09 6.89
N LYS A 57 6.17 20.41 7.03
CA LYS A 57 5.58 21.40 6.12
C LYS A 57 6.04 21.21 4.67
N ALA A 58 7.32 20.87 4.44
CA ALA A 58 7.85 20.63 3.11
C ALA A 58 7.20 19.40 2.46
N TYR A 59 7.00 18.32 3.22
CA TYR A 59 6.30 17.12 2.77
C TYR A 59 4.84 17.42 2.42
N ILE A 60 4.09 18.06 3.32
CA ILE A 60 2.69 18.45 3.08
C ILE A 60 2.55 19.39 1.87
N LYS A 61 3.47 20.34 1.70
CA LYS A 61 3.51 21.22 0.53
C LYS A 61 3.69 20.42 -0.78
N ALA A 62 4.57 19.43 -0.77
CA ALA A 62 4.81 18.59 -1.95
C ALA A 62 3.59 17.71 -2.26
N GLN A 63 2.92 17.13 -1.25
CA GLN A 63 1.67 16.41 -1.42
C GLN A 63 0.61 17.26 -2.12
N ARG A 64 0.34 18.46 -1.59
CA ARG A 64 -0.60 19.42 -2.20
C ARG A 64 -0.23 19.74 -3.65
N CYS A 65 1.06 19.91 -3.94
CA CYS A 65 1.54 20.14 -5.30
C CYS A 65 1.23 18.96 -6.23
N VAL A 66 1.45 17.71 -5.82
CA VAL A 66 1.09 16.51 -6.62
C VAL A 66 -0.43 16.45 -6.83
N MET A 67 -1.21 16.78 -5.79
CA MET A 67 -2.68 16.84 -5.83
C MET A 67 -3.25 17.86 -6.81
N THR A 68 -2.52 18.93 -7.10
CA THR A 68 -2.98 19.98 -8.02
C THR A 68 -2.26 19.98 -9.37
N SER A 69 -1.15 19.27 -9.51
CA SER A 69 -0.36 19.24 -10.75
C SER A 69 -1.10 18.45 -11.84
N PRO A 70 -1.12 18.91 -13.10
CA PRO A 70 -1.84 18.20 -14.17
C PRO A 70 -1.34 16.79 -14.43
N ALA A 71 -2.26 15.86 -14.71
CA ALA A 71 -1.94 14.50 -15.15
C ALA A 71 -1.14 14.49 -16.46
N LYS A 72 -0.19 13.55 -16.59
CA LYS A 72 0.76 13.46 -17.72
C LYS A 72 0.53 12.26 -18.63
N LEU A 73 -0.04 11.17 -18.14
CA LEU A 73 -0.16 9.87 -18.80
C LEU A 73 -1.47 9.78 -19.61
N PRO A 74 -1.41 9.73 -20.95
CA PRO A 74 -2.61 9.73 -21.79
C PRO A 74 -3.61 8.62 -21.46
N LYS A 75 -3.12 7.40 -21.15
CA LYS A 75 -3.99 6.27 -20.81
C LYS A 75 -4.78 6.46 -19.51
N LEU A 76 -4.19 7.11 -18.51
CA LEU A 76 -4.89 7.40 -17.25
C LEU A 76 -5.82 8.61 -17.40
N LYS A 77 -5.43 9.59 -18.21
CA LYS A 77 -6.32 10.70 -18.61
C LYS A 77 -7.56 10.19 -19.34
N ALA A 78 -7.42 9.19 -20.20
CA ALA A 78 -8.54 8.55 -20.89
C ALA A 78 -9.53 7.87 -19.92
N LEU A 79 -9.06 7.46 -18.74
CA LEU A 79 -9.89 6.92 -17.66
C LEU A 79 -10.41 8.01 -16.69
N GLY A 80 -10.05 9.27 -16.88
CA GLY A 80 -10.55 10.39 -16.08
C GLY A 80 -9.56 10.98 -15.07
N ALA A 81 -8.29 10.58 -15.07
CA ALA A 81 -7.28 11.24 -14.25
C ALA A 81 -7.05 12.69 -14.71
N LYS A 82 -7.14 13.65 -13.77
CA LYS A 82 -6.94 15.08 -14.05
C LYS A 82 -5.61 15.58 -13.48
N THR A 83 -5.17 15.01 -12.36
CA THR A 83 -3.96 15.43 -11.65
C THR A 83 -2.93 14.30 -11.54
N ARG A 84 -1.67 14.62 -11.16
CA ARG A 84 -0.65 13.61 -10.85
C ARG A 84 -1.08 12.73 -9.67
N TRP A 85 -1.83 13.30 -8.73
CA TRP A 85 -2.44 12.52 -7.65
C TRP A 85 -3.52 11.57 -8.14
N ASP A 86 -4.38 12.00 -9.07
CA ASP A 86 -5.36 11.09 -9.67
C ASP A 86 -4.67 9.91 -10.36
N GLU A 87 -3.51 10.11 -11.00
CA GLU A 87 -2.74 8.99 -11.59
C GLU A 87 -2.19 8.04 -10.53
N LEU A 88 -1.76 8.55 -9.38
CA LEU A 88 -1.29 7.74 -8.25
C LEU A 88 -2.45 6.96 -7.61
N VAL A 89 -3.61 7.58 -7.39
CA VAL A 89 -4.79 6.91 -6.82
C VAL A 89 -5.38 5.92 -7.82
N MET A 90 -5.39 6.26 -9.11
CA MET A 90 -5.87 5.38 -10.18
C MET A 90 -4.97 4.16 -10.38
N LEU A 91 -3.66 4.28 -10.15
CA LEU A 91 -2.76 3.12 -10.13
C LEU A 91 -3.25 2.07 -9.13
N HIS A 92 -3.53 2.48 -7.90
CA HIS A 92 -4.07 1.59 -6.86
C HIS A 92 -5.47 1.07 -7.22
N GLN A 93 -6.32 1.92 -7.81
CA GLN A 93 -7.67 1.52 -8.26
C GLN A 93 -7.61 0.43 -9.35
N VAL A 94 -6.80 0.61 -10.39
CA VAL A 94 -6.73 -0.29 -11.54
C VAL A 94 -6.11 -1.64 -11.18
N GLU A 95 -5.15 -1.64 -10.24
CA GLU A 95 -4.45 -2.84 -9.81
C GLU A 95 -5.02 -3.44 -8.51
N ALA A 96 -6.15 -2.93 -8.00
CA ALA A 96 -6.71 -3.30 -6.69
C ALA A 96 -6.83 -4.83 -6.47
N LEU A 97 -7.27 -5.57 -7.49
CA LEU A 97 -7.40 -7.03 -7.49
C LEU A 97 -6.05 -7.77 -7.46
N GLN A 98 -4.97 -7.12 -7.86
CA GLN A 98 -3.62 -7.69 -7.94
C GLN A 98 -2.75 -7.32 -6.75
N ILE A 99 -3.20 -6.41 -5.88
CA ILE A 99 -2.35 -5.81 -4.84
C ILE A 99 -2.92 -5.95 -3.42
N HIS A 100 -4.11 -6.56 -3.25
CA HIS A 100 -4.73 -6.84 -1.95
C HIS A 100 -5.11 -8.32 -1.86
N SER A 101 -4.98 -8.92 -0.67
CA SER A 101 -5.18 -10.37 -0.48
C SER A 101 -4.33 -11.21 -1.46
N THR A 102 -3.14 -10.72 -1.83
CA THR A 102 -2.23 -11.32 -2.80
C THR A 102 -0.80 -11.40 -2.26
N GLY A 103 0.01 -12.28 -2.85
CA GLY A 103 1.43 -12.40 -2.51
C GLY A 103 2.23 -11.13 -2.81
N THR A 104 1.76 -10.28 -3.73
CA THR A 104 2.34 -8.99 -4.10
C THR A 104 2.02 -7.84 -3.14
N PHE A 105 1.12 -8.01 -2.16
CA PHE A 105 0.65 -6.92 -1.29
C PHE A 105 1.80 -6.07 -0.71
N LEU A 106 2.76 -6.69 0.00
CA LEU A 106 3.85 -5.95 0.63
C LEU A 106 4.85 -5.36 -0.40
N PRO A 107 5.36 -6.12 -1.39
CA PRO A 107 6.22 -5.58 -2.45
C PRO A 107 5.58 -4.42 -3.22
N PHE A 108 4.31 -4.56 -3.62
CA PHE A 108 3.62 -3.53 -4.38
C PHE A 108 3.45 -2.26 -3.56
N HIS A 109 3.05 -2.35 -2.29
CA HIS A 109 2.88 -1.15 -1.48
C HIS A 109 4.22 -0.46 -1.17
N ARG A 110 5.33 -1.22 -1.02
CA ARG A 110 6.69 -0.65 -0.98
C ARG A 110 7.04 0.06 -2.28
N TYR A 111 6.75 -0.55 -3.43
CA TYR A 111 6.94 0.06 -4.75
C TYR A 111 6.05 1.31 -4.92
N PHE A 112 4.81 1.28 -4.42
CA PHE A 112 3.86 2.39 -4.47
C PHE A 112 4.34 3.60 -3.66
N LEU A 113 4.94 3.38 -2.49
CA LEU A 113 5.66 4.42 -1.76
C LEU A 113 6.80 5.01 -2.61
N HIS A 114 7.56 4.18 -3.33
CA HIS A 114 8.61 4.67 -4.23
C HIS A 114 8.06 5.50 -5.40
N VAL A 115 6.93 5.09 -6.01
CA VAL A 115 6.21 5.89 -7.01
C VAL A 115 5.79 7.24 -6.44
N GLN A 116 5.26 7.28 -5.22
CA GLN A 116 4.93 8.54 -4.56
C GLN A 116 6.17 9.42 -4.33
N GLN A 117 7.28 8.86 -3.84
CA GLN A 117 8.52 9.60 -3.64
C GLN A 117 9.01 10.27 -4.94
N PHE A 118 8.88 9.58 -6.07
CA PHE A 118 9.18 10.13 -7.39
C PHE A 118 8.27 11.34 -7.71
N LEU A 119 6.96 11.21 -7.49
CA LEU A 119 6.00 12.31 -7.72
C LEU A 119 6.26 13.52 -6.80
N LEU A 120 6.59 13.28 -5.53
CA LEU A 120 6.95 14.35 -4.60
C LEU A 120 8.24 15.07 -5.03
N ALA A 121 9.18 14.37 -5.64
CA ALA A 121 10.39 14.96 -6.20
C ALA A 121 10.09 15.89 -7.41
N GLU A 122 9.07 15.57 -8.23
CA GLU A 122 8.58 16.51 -9.26
C GLU A 122 8.13 17.85 -8.66
N CYS A 123 7.67 17.82 -7.41
CA CYS A 123 7.25 18.98 -6.61
C CYS A 123 8.38 19.56 -5.74
N GLY A 124 9.63 19.16 -5.97
CA GLY A 124 10.81 19.69 -5.30
C GLY A 124 11.04 19.17 -3.88
N TYR A 125 10.34 18.11 -3.45
CA TYR A 125 10.62 17.45 -2.18
C TYR A 125 11.96 16.71 -2.24
N LYS A 126 12.78 16.92 -1.21
CA LYS A 126 14.12 16.31 -1.11
C LYS A 126 14.31 15.44 0.14
N GLY A 127 13.32 15.39 1.02
CA GLY A 127 13.35 14.55 2.22
C GLY A 127 12.98 13.10 1.89
N GLY A 128 13.14 12.22 2.88
CA GLY A 128 12.56 10.88 2.81
C GLY A 128 11.07 10.89 3.14
N LEU A 129 10.37 9.83 2.74
CA LEU A 129 8.99 9.63 3.13
C LEU A 129 8.88 9.46 4.66
N PRO A 130 7.95 10.16 5.32
CA PRO A 130 7.64 9.89 6.70
C PRO A 130 6.84 8.61 6.88
N TRP A 131 6.81 8.11 8.11
CA TRP A 131 5.93 7.02 8.52
C TRP A 131 5.27 7.35 9.86
N TRP A 132 4.13 6.72 10.12
CA TRP A 132 3.38 6.91 11.35
C TRP A 132 3.58 5.74 12.31
N ASN A 133 4.11 5.98 13.51
CA ASN A 133 4.13 4.96 14.55
C ASN A 133 2.74 4.82 15.20
N GLU A 134 1.87 4.08 14.54
CA GLU A 134 0.49 3.80 14.96
C GLU A 134 0.38 3.17 16.36
N PRO A 135 1.24 2.23 16.78
CA PRO A 135 1.21 1.70 18.14
C PRO A 135 1.27 2.74 19.25
N LEU A 136 1.89 3.90 19.01
CA LEU A 136 1.95 4.99 20.00
C LEU A 136 0.62 5.74 20.15
N ASP A 137 -0.25 5.70 19.14
CA ASP A 137 -1.57 6.33 19.16
C ASP A 137 -2.71 5.31 19.25
N ALA A 138 -2.44 4.02 19.34
CA ALA A 138 -3.48 2.98 19.36
C ALA A 138 -4.51 3.24 20.48
N GLY A 139 -5.79 3.35 20.12
CA GLY A 139 -6.89 3.75 21.00
C GLY A 139 -7.12 5.26 21.11
N ASN A 140 -6.33 6.08 20.42
CA ASN A 140 -6.38 7.54 20.47
C ASN A 140 -5.83 8.19 19.18
N PHE A 141 -6.13 7.61 18.01
CA PHE A 141 -5.76 8.16 16.71
C PHE A 141 -6.26 9.59 16.53
N ILE A 142 -7.46 9.94 17.03
CA ILE A 142 -8.05 11.26 16.84
C ILE A 142 -7.20 12.41 17.40
N ASN A 143 -6.37 12.12 18.40
CA ASN A 143 -5.46 13.09 19.03
C ASN A 143 -3.99 12.91 18.62
N SER A 144 -3.70 12.10 17.59
CA SER A 144 -2.34 11.91 17.11
C SER A 144 -1.72 13.24 16.65
N PRO A 145 -0.44 13.52 16.98
CA PRO A 145 0.30 14.66 16.43
C PRO A 145 0.41 14.64 14.90
N LEU A 146 0.20 13.49 14.26
CA LEU A 146 0.08 13.34 12.80
C LEU A 146 -1.05 14.21 12.23
N LEU A 147 -2.12 14.41 13.01
CA LEU A 147 -3.33 15.11 12.61
C LEU A 147 -3.31 16.62 12.90
N ASP A 148 -2.13 17.17 13.23
CA ASP A 148 -1.94 18.62 13.43
C ASP A 148 -2.52 19.42 12.24
N PRO A 149 -3.37 20.44 12.48
CA PRO A 149 -4.10 21.13 11.42
C PRO A 149 -3.22 22.09 10.60
N VAL A 150 -1.95 22.27 10.95
CA VAL A 150 -1.03 23.20 10.28
C VAL A 150 0.14 22.46 9.65
N THR A 151 0.80 21.58 10.38
CA THR A 151 1.97 20.83 9.88
C THR A 151 1.67 19.39 9.57
N GLY A 152 0.53 18.85 9.99
CA GLY A 152 0.07 17.48 9.77
C GLY A 152 -0.98 17.34 8.67
N PHE A 153 -1.77 16.28 8.77
CA PHE A 153 -2.73 15.88 7.72
C PHE A 153 -4.15 16.42 7.94
N GLY A 154 -4.33 17.27 8.96
CA GLY A 154 -5.66 17.66 9.44
C GLY A 154 -6.34 16.54 10.23
N GLY A 155 -7.28 16.93 11.09
CA GLY A 155 -8.03 16.01 11.95
C GLY A 155 -9.09 15.19 11.22
N ASP A 156 -10.09 14.82 12.01
CA ASP A 156 -11.26 14.09 11.54
C ASP A 156 -12.07 14.87 10.49
N GLY A 157 -12.85 14.13 9.71
CA GLY A 157 -13.79 14.69 8.76
C GLY A 157 -14.95 15.40 9.45
N THR A 158 -15.47 16.46 8.82
CA THR A 158 -16.64 17.17 9.33
C THR A 158 -17.72 17.37 8.28
N GLY A 159 -18.96 17.53 8.73
CA GLY A 159 -20.12 17.75 7.87
C GLY A 159 -20.57 16.51 7.09
N PRO A 160 -21.55 16.63 6.19
CA PRO A 160 -22.18 15.48 5.52
C PRO A 160 -21.25 14.64 4.64
N GLY A 161 -20.13 15.21 4.19
CA GLY A 161 -19.13 14.51 3.37
C GLY A 161 -17.89 14.05 4.13
N ASN A 162 -17.84 14.23 5.46
CA ASN A 162 -16.67 13.95 6.29
C ASN A 162 -15.38 14.61 5.75
N CYS A 163 -15.50 15.81 5.16
CA CYS A 163 -14.36 16.47 4.54
C CYS A 163 -13.34 16.88 5.60
N THR A 164 -12.08 16.60 5.31
CA THR A 164 -10.96 16.91 6.19
C THR A 164 -10.65 18.40 6.18
N GLY A 165 -10.27 18.92 7.35
CA GLY A 165 -9.76 20.27 7.52
C GLY A 165 -8.27 20.40 7.18
N GLY A 166 -7.66 21.47 7.69
CA GLY A 166 -6.21 21.63 7.67
C GLY A 166 -5.61 21.72 6.26
N PRO A 167 -4.38 21.19 6.05
CA PRO A 167 -3.65 21.42 4.81
C PRO A 167 -4.20 20.71 3.58
N PHE A 168 -5.25 19.89 3.68
CA PHE A 168 -5.89 19.26 2.53
C PHE A 168 -7.33 19.73 2.29
N ALA A 169 -7.82 20.67 3.12
CA ALA A 169 -9.12 21.28 2.96
C ALA A 169 -9.30 21.91 1.56
N GLY A 170 -10.47 21.68 0.97
CA GLY A 170 -10.85 22.20 -0.35
C GLY A 170 -10.19 21.52 -1.55
N LEU A 171 -9.31 20.53 -1.35
CA LEU A 171 -8.77 19.72 -2.44
C LEU A 171 -9.78 18.67 -2.88
N THR A 172 -9.75 18.34 -4.17
CA THR A 172 -10.63 17.36 -4.79
C THR A 172 -9.85 16.11 -5.17
N VAL A 173 -10.41 14.96 -4.81
CA VAL A 173 -10.01 13.64 -5.30
C VAL A 173 -11.02 13.21 -6.36
N ASN A 174 -10.58 12.93 -7.59
CA ASN A 174 -11.49 12.56 -8.69
C ASN A 174 -11.75 11.06 -8.80
N ILE A 175 -10.91 10.23 -8.17
CA ILE A 175 -10.89 8.78 -8.33
C ILE A 175 -11.69 8.11 -7.22
N GLY A 176 -12.53 7.15 -7.57
CA GLY A 176 -13.44 6.44 -6.68
C GLY A 176 -14.84 7.07 -6.55
N PRO A 177 -15.66 6.59 -5.60
CA PRO A 177 -15.40 5.43 -4.74
C PRO A 177 -15.33 4.13 -5.54
N GLY A 178 -14.55 3.16 -5.06
CA GLY A 178 -14.34 1.87 -5.71
C GLY A 178 -13.80 2.05 -7.13
N PHE A 179 -14.38 1.34 -8.11
CA PHE A 179 -14.04 1.45 -9.54
C PHE A 179 -14.79 2.56 -10.30
N THR A 180 -15.35 3.56 -9.60
CA THR A 180 -15.97 4.74 -10.24
C THR A 180 -15.03 5.95 -10.19
N ASN A 181 -15.34 7.04 -10.91
CA ASN A 181 -14.56 8.29 -10.87
C ASN A 181 -15.48 9.49 -10.62
N LYS A 182 -15.80 9.72 -9.34
CA LYS A 182 -16.67 10.78 -8.85
C LYS A 182 -15.87 11.76 -7.97
N PRO A 183 -15.79 13.05 -8.37
CA PRO A 183 -15.12 14.08 -7.59
C PRO A 183 -15.71 14.21 -6.18
N ARG A 184 -14.83 14.18 -5.17
CA ARG A 184 -15.17 14.42 -3.76
C ARG A 184 -14.01 15.09 -3.02
N CYS A 185 -14.26 15.61 -1.83
CA CYS A 185 -13.19 16.13 -0.98
C CYS A 185 -12.30 14.99 -0.47
N VAL A 186 -11.11 15.31 0.02
CA VAL A 186 -10.39 14.40 0.91
C VAL A 186 -11.21 14.24 2.18
N ASN A 187 -11.64 13.02 2.48
CA ASN A 187 -12.50 12.72 3.62
C ASN A 187 -12.00 11.50 4.41
N ARG A 188 -12.32 11.50 5.71
CA ARG A 188 -12.03 10.40 6.64
C ARG A 188 -12.98 10.47 7.84
N HIS A 189 -13.15 9.38 8.56
CA HIS A 189 -13.99 9.34 9.77
C HIS A 189 -13.33 8.46 10.83
N ILE A 190 -12.58 9.11 11.72
CA ILE A 190 -11.71 8.44 12.68
C ILE A 190 -12.56 7.70 13.72
N ASN A 191 -12.26 6.42 13.88
CA ASN A 191 -12.95 5.52 14.78
C ASN A 191 -11.96 4.84 15.74
N ASP A 192 -11.79 5.46 16.91
CA ASP A 192 -10.92 4.97 17.98
C ASP A 192 -11.43 3.69 18.67
N PHE A 193 -12.60 3.17 18.27
CA PHE A 193 -12.99 1.82 18.67
C PHE A 193 -12.06 0.76 18.04
N PHE A 194 -11.58 0.98 16.81
CA PHE A 194 -10.76 0.01 16.09
C PHE A 194 -9.25 0.27 16.21
N SER A 195 -8.83 1.51 16.51
CA SER A 195 -7.41 1.85 16.62
C SER A 195 -6.64 1.07 17.70
N PRO A 196 -7.22 0.54 18.80
CA PRO A 196 -6.48 -0.33 19.72
C PRO A 196 -5.91 -1.60 19.07
N LEU A 197 -6.46 -2.03 17.93
CA LEU A 197 -6.05 -3.23 17.20
C LEU A 197 -4.80 -3.00 16.32
N THR A 198 -4.21 -1.80 16.38
CA THR A 198 -2.91 -1.46 15.76
C THR A 198 -1.78 -1.37 16.79
N ASN A 199 -2.04 -1.74 18.06
CA ASN A 199 -1.06 -1.63 19.14
C ASN A 199 0.15 -2.59 18.97
N GLN A 200 1.15 -2.43 19.85
CA GLN A 200 2.39 -3.19 19.78
C GLN A 200 2.20 -4.71 19.87
N THR A 201 1.18 -5.21 20.58
CA THR A 201 0.89 -6.65 20.67
C THR A 201 0.54 -7.23 19.30
N TYR A 202 -0.28 -6.53 18.51
CA TYR A 202 -0.66 -6.97 17.16
C TYR A 202 0.52 -6.86 16.18
N VAL A 203 1.35 -5.83 16.33
CA VAL A 203 2.60 -5.71 15.58
C VAL A 203 3.53 -6.88 15.89
N ASP A 204 3.78 -7.17 17.17
CA ASP A 204 4.68 -8.25 17.60
C ASP A 204 4.19 -9.62 17.12
N ASP A 205 2.87 -9.88 17.16
CA ASP A 205 2.28 -11.09 16.61
C ASP A 205 2.53 -11.22 15.09
N ALA A 206 2.31 -10.15 14.32
CA ALA A 206 2.56 -10.15 12.88
C ALA A 206 4.05 -10.37 12.55
N LEU A 207 4.96 -9.78 13.34
CA LEU A 207 6.40 -9.93 13.13
C LEU A 207 6.95 -11.28 13.62
N SER A 208 6.18 -12.03 14.41
CA SER A 208 6.57 -13.35 14.93
C SER A 208 6.48 -14.46 13.88
N LYS A 209 5.75 -14.22 12.77
CA LYS A 209 5.44 -15.26 11.78
C LYS A 209 6.72 -15.80 11.12
N PRO A 210 6.79 -17.12 10.87
CA PRO A 210 8.05 -17.77 10.47
C PRO A 210 8.43 -17.48 9.01
N ASP A 211 7.44 -17.43 8.13
CA ASP A 211 7.58 -17.33 6.67
C ASP A 211 6.77 -16.16 6.09
N TYR A 212 7.04 -15.81 4.83
CA TYR A 212 6.40 -14.70 4.15
C TYR A 212 4.89 -14.86 4.09
N ALA A 213 4.39 -16.07 3.75
CA ALA A 213 2.95 -16.34 3.60
C ALA A 213 2.16 -15.95 4.84
N SER A 214 2.62 -16.42 6.00
CA SER A 214 1.99 -16.11 7.29
C SER A 214 2.24 -14.67 7.73
N ALA A 215 3.41 -14.10 7.44
CA ALA A 215 3.76 -12.72 7.81
C ALA A 215 2.97 -11.67 7.04
N TRP A 216 2.87 -11.78 5.70
CA TRP A 216 2.14 -10.81 4.90
C TRP A 216 0.66 -10.82 5.26
N LEU A 217 0.09 -12.01 5.48
CA LEU A 217 -1.32 -12.13 5.86
C LEU A 217 -1.58 -11.55 7.26
N ALA A 218 -0.67 -11.78 8.22
CA ALA A 218 -0.80 -11.22 9.57
C ALA A 218 -0.64 -9.70 9.60
N ILE A 219 0.25 -9.14 8.79
CA ILE A 219 0.37 -7.67 8.63
C ILE A 219 -0.90 -7.11 7.98
N TYR A 220 -1.36 -7.75 6.89
CA TYR A 220 -2.52 -7.34 6.10
C TYR A 220 -3.81 -7.34 6.93
N MET A 221 -4.13 -8.47 7.58
CA MET A 221 -5.36 -8.66 8.38
C MET A 221 -5.28 -8.03 9.77
N GLY A 222 -4.07 -7.67 10.22
CA GLY A 222 -3.82 -7.08 11.52
C GLY A 222 -3.69 -5.55 11.41
N PRO A 223 -2.53 -4.96 11.77
CA PRO A 223 -2.39 -3.51 11.85
C PRO A 223 -2.73 -2.75 10.56
N HIS A 224 -2.51 -3.31 9.37
CA HIS A 224 -2.93 -2.68 8.10
C HIS A 224 -4.45 -2.50 8.03
N LEU A 225 -5.22 -3.59 8.10
CA LEU A 225 -6.68 -3.56 8.01
C LEU A 225 -7.28 -2.67 9.10
N PHE A 226 -6.85 -2.84 10.35
CA PHE A 226 -7.41 -2.06 11.46
C PHE A 226 -6.99 -0.59 11.43
N GLY A 227 -5.81 -0.26 10.88
CA GLY A 227 -5.45 1.12 10.59
C GLY A 227 -6.41 1.75 9.60
N HIS A 228 -6.67 1.10 8.46
CA HIS A 228 -7.65 1.59 7.48
C HIS A 228 -9.06 1.74 8.06
N ILE A 229 -9.55 0.74 8.80
CA ILE A 229 -10.87 0.79 9.43
C ILE A 229 -10.94 1.92 10.47
N ALA A 230 -9.89 2.10 11.27
CA ALA A 230 -9.84 3.15 12.30
C ALA A 230 -9.76 4.56 11.71
N LEU A 231 -9.18 4.73 10.52
CA LEU A 231 -9.11 6.04 9.86
C LEU A 231 -10.33 6.31 8.97
N ALA A 232 -10.94 5.26 8.43
CA ALA A 232 -11.98 5.30 7.42
C ALA A 232 -11.66 6.29 6.27
N MET A 233 -10.41 6.29 5.82
CA MET A 233 -9.95 7.14 4.72
C MET A 233 -10.81 6.90 3.47
N MET A 234 -11.26 7.98 2.85
CA MET A 234 -12.10 7.93 1.64
C MET A 234 -13.36 7.06 1.81
N ASP A 235 -14.10 7.30 2.91
CA ASP A 235 -15.30 6.54 3.30
C ASP A 235 -15.05 5.06 3.60
N GLY A 236 -13.83 4.72 4.03
CA GLY A 236 -13.42 3.33 4.31
C GLY A 236 -13.28 2.45 3.07
N ASN A 237 -13.16 3.05 1.89
CA ASN A 237 -13.06 2.32 0.63
C ASN A 237 -11.61 1.91 0.35
N SER A 238 -11.25 0.64 0.59
CA SER A 238 -9.87 0.14 0.44
C SER A 238 -9.25 0.46 -0.92
N ILE A 239 -10.00 0.24 -2.01
CA ILE A 239 -9.56 0.49 -3.40
C ILE A 239 -9.10 1.94 -3.60
N THR A 240 -9.78 2.91 -2.97
CA THR A 240 -9.51 4.33 -3.17
C THR A 240 -9.06 5.07 -1.93
N SER A 241 -8.68 4.33 -0.88
CA SER A 241 -8.08 4.84 0.35
C SER A 241 -6.83 5.73 0.12
N PRO A 242 -5.99 5.53 -0.93
CA PRO A 242 -4.90 6.47 -1.24
C PRO A 242 -5.37 7.86 -1.65
N GLY A 243 -6.67 8.07 -1.89
CA GLY A 243 -7.24 9.39 -2.10
C GLY A 243 -6.97 10.33 -0.92
N ASP A 244 -6.81 9.79 0.29
CA ASP A 244 -6.34 10.50 1.45
C ASP A 244 -4.80 10.45 1.55
N PRO A 245 -4.09 11.60 1.57
CA PRO A 245 -2.64 11.63 1.69
C PRO A 245 -2.07 10.94 2.95
N LEU A 246 -2.87 10.79 4.01
CA LEU A 246 -2.49 10.09 5.23
C LEU A 246 -2.21 8.58 4.99
N PHE A 247 -2.80 8.01 3.93
CA PHE A 247 -2.55 6.63 3.48
C PHE A 247 -1.06 6.30 3.42
N PHE A 248 -0.23 7.23 2.96
CA PHE A 248 1.17 6.95 2.70
C PHE A 248 2.03 6.93 3.95
N THR A 249 1.63 7.62 5.03
CA THR A 249 2.27 7.46 6.34
C THR A 249 1.84 6.18 7.04
N HIS A 250 0.58 5.75 6.86
CA HIS A 250 0.10 4.44 7.30
C HIS A 250 0.87 3.31 6.57
N HIS A 251 0.95 3.36 5.24
CA HIS A 251 1.72 2.38 4.47
C HIS A 251 3.23 2.49 4.66
N GLY A 252 3.75 3.66 5.04
CA GLY A 252 5.13 3.78 5.53
C GLY A 252 5.38 2.92 6.77
N PHE A 253 4.39 2.76 7.65
CA PHE A 253 4.47 1.87 8.79
C PHE A 253 4.30 0.40 8.41
N VAL A 254 3.39 0.09 7.47
CA VAL A 254 3.25 -1.26 6.89
C VAL A 254 4.58 -1.73 6.28
N ASP A 255 5.22 -0.87 5.49
CA ASP A 255 6.52 -1.17 4.89
C ASP A 255 7.63 -1.33 5.94
N LYS A 256 7.60 -0.50 6.99
CA LYS A 256 8.52 -0.63 8.13
C LYS A 256 8.35 -1.97 8.84
N MET A 257 7.12 -2.39 9.13
CA MET A 257 6.86 -3.70 9.74
C MET A 257 7.40 -4.83 8.87
N TRP A 258 7.17 -4.79 7.56
CA TRP A 258 7.73 -5.79 6.67
C TRP A 258 9.26 -5.81 6.69
N TRP A 259 9.90 -4.63 6.64
CA TRP A 259 11.36 -4.55 6.75
C TRP A 259 11.88 -5.08 8.09
N ASP A 260 11.22 -4.75 9.21
CA ASP A 260 11.57 -5.26 10.54
C ASP A 260 11.44 -6.80 10.60
N TRP A 261 10.42 -7.36 9.95
CA TRP A 261 10.30 -8.81 9.77
C TRP A 261 11.46 -9.38 8.94
N GLN A 262 11.77 -8.77 7.79
CA GLN A 262 12.89 -9.21 6.94
C GLN A 262 14.22 -9.19 7.71
N ALA A 263 14.48 -8.12 8.47
CA ALA A 263 15.73 -7.90 9.21
C ALA A 263 16.02 -8.97 10.28
N ARG A 264 14.99 -9.63 10.84
CA ARG A 264 15.17 -10.73 11.82
C ARG A 264 15.90 -11.95 11.25
N ASN A 265 15.80 -12.19 9.93
CA ASN A 265 16.56 -13.24 9.23
C ASN A 265 16.74 -12.85 7.76
N LEU A 266 17.54 -11.80 7.54
CA LEU A 266 17.65 -11.12 6.25
C LEU A 266 18.02 -12.06 5.08
N PRO A 267 19.01 -12.98 5.19
CA PRO A 267 19.36 -13.86 4.07
C PRO A 267 18.22 -14.77 3.59
N ALA A 268 17.39 -15.27 4.52
CA ALA A 268 16.25 -16.11 4.16
C ALA A 268 15.06 -15.27 3.67
N ARG A 269 14.78 -14.15 4.36
CA ARG A 269 13.55 -13.35 4.18
C ARG A 269 13.60 -12.34 3.04
N LEU A 270 14.78 -12.06 2.48
CA LEU A 270 14.91 -11.24 1.26
C LEU A 270 14.44 -11.97 -0.01
N SER A 271 14.37 -13.31 0.02
CA SER A 271 13.95 -14.12 -1.12
C SER A 271 12.65 -14.89 -0.87
N ASP A 272 12.08 -14.79 0.33
CA ASP A 272 10.86 -15.49 0.70
C ASP A 272 9.64 -14.77 0.12
N MET A 273 8.84 -15.52 -0.66
CA MET A 273 7.68 -15.03 -1.40
C MET A 273 6.68 -16.16 -1.59
N ASN A 274 5.40 -15.83 -1.44
CA ASN A 274 4.27 -16.76 -1.58
C ASN A 274 2.96 -15.95 -1.70
N GLY A 275 1.92 -16.54 -2.27
CA GLY A 275 0.59 -15.99 -2.35
C GLY A 275 0.16 -15.75 -3.80
N PRO A 276 -1.15 -15.63 -4.04
CA PRO A 276 -1.67 -15.52 -5.39
C PRO A 276 -1.28 -14.19 -6.03
N ASN A 277 -1.15 -14.17 -7.35
CA ASN A 277 -0.86 -12.96 -8.12
C ASN A 277 -2.03 -11.98 -8.21
N ALA A 278 -3.25 -12.50 -8.17
CA ALA A 278 -4.46 -11.71 -8.29
C ALA A 278 -5.66 -12.45 -7.71
N GLN A 279 -6.63 -11.68 -7.26
CA GLN A 279 -7.99 -12.12 -7.04
C GLN A 279 -8.69 -12.41 -8.39
N THR A 280 -9.82 -13.12 -8.33
CA THR A 280 -10.62 -13.45 -9.51
C THR A 280 -11.47 -12.25 -9.96
N PRO A 281 -11.23 -11.65 -11.14
CA PRO A 281 -11.92 -10.43 -11.57
C PRO A 281 -13.45 -10.58 -11.67
N GLU A 282 -13.94 -11.78 -12.00
CA GLU A 282 -15.37 -12.08 -12.14
C GLU A 282 -16.12 -11.99 -10.81
N ILE A 283 -15.44 -12.18 -9.67
CA ILE A 283 -16.00 -12.05 -8.32
C ILE A 283 -16.05 -10.58 -7.90
N GLY A 284 -15.14 -9.76 -8.41
CA GLY A 284 -14.94 -8.38 -7.96
C GLY A 284 -13.90 -8.29 -6.84
N PHE A 285 -13.69 -7.09 -6.32
CA PHE A 285 -12.71 -6.86 -5.25
C PHE A 285 -13.24 -7.41 -3.92
N ILE A 286 -12.46 -8.28 -3.28
CA ILE A 286 -12.68 -8.79 -1.94
C ILE A 286 -11.51 -8.35 -1.04
N GLU A 287 -11.82 -7.84 0.14
CA GLU A 287 -10.79 -7.43 1.10
C GLU A 287 -10.20 -8.63 1.85
N PHE A 288 -10.86 -9.78 1.84
CA PHE A 288 -10.34 -10.98 2.48
C PHE A 288 -10.76 -12.21 1.70
N ASP A 289 -9.91 -13.23 1.78
CA ASP A 289 -10.18 -14.53 1.17
C ASP A 289 -11.46 -15.15 1.74
N GLY A 290 -12.32 -15.66 0.86
CA GLY A 290 -13.68 -16.13 1.19
C GLY A 290 -14.75 -15.03 1.25
N GLY A 291 -14.43 -13.77 0.96
CA GLY A 291 -15.41 -12.71 0.78
C GLY A 291 -16.38 -13.00 -0.39
N ILE A 292 -17.58 -12.44 -0.34
CA ILE A 292 -18.62 -12.65 -1.36
C ILE A 292 -18.89 -11.39 -2.19
N ALA A 293 -19.38 -11.56 -3.42
CA ALA A 293 -19.73 -10.43 -4.29
C ALA A 293 -20.71 -9.43 -3.62
N ASP A 294 -21.61 -9.91 -2.76
CA ASP A 294 -22.52 -9.06 -1.99
C ASP A 294 -21.78 -8.13 -1.02
N GLU A 295 -20.62 -8.52 -0.49
CA GLU A 295 -19.78 -7.65 0.34
C GLU A 295 -19.14 -6.55 -0.50
N ALA A 296 -18.63 -6.89 -1.69
CA ALA A 296 -18.08 -5.91 -2.63
C ALA A 296 -19.14 -4.87 -3.04
N VAL A 297 -20.40 -5.29 -3.19
CA VAL A 297 -21.53 -4.40 -3.46
C VAL A 297 -21.90 -3.58 -2.22
N ALA A 298 -22.01 -4.21 -1.05
CA ALA A 298 -22.40 -3.55 0.19
C ALA A 298 -21.38 -2.48 0.65
N GLN A 299 -20.08 -2.70 0.38
CA GLN A 299 -19.00 -1.77 0.69
C GLN A 299 -18.72 -0.75 -0.43
N GLY A 300 -19.48 -0.81 -1.54
CA GLY A 300 -19.32 0.12 -2.66
C GLY A 300 -17.97 0.01 -3.38
N TRP A 301 -17.32 -1.16 -3.31
CA TRP A 301 -16.07 -1.45 -3.99
C TRP A 301 -16.31 -1.67 -5.49
N GLY A 302 -17.31 -2.49 -5.83
CA GLY A 302 -17.69 -2.82 -7.21
C GLY A 302 -16.66 -3.66 -7.97
N SER A 303 -16.71 -3.62 -9.31
CA SER A 303 -15.79 -4.35 -10.20
C SER A 303 -15.15 -3.40 -11.23
N PRO A 304 -13.93 -3.71 -11.73
CA PRO A 304 -13.27 -2.88 -12.72
C PRO A 304 -14.09 -2.74 -14.01
N SER A 305 -14.06 -1.56 -14.62
CA SER A 305 -14.62 -1.38 -15.96
C SER A 305 -13.76 -2.08 -17.03
N ALA A 306 -14.34 -2.38 -18.19
CA ALA A 306 -13.59 -2.92 -19.33
C ALA A 306 -12.39 -2.04 -19.74
N ALA A 307 -12.52 -0.72 -19.62
CA ALA A 307 -11.45 0.22 -19.93
C ALA A 307 -10.31 0.16 -18.89
N MET A 308 -10.61 -0.11 -17.62
CA MET A 308 -9.59 -0.38 -16.60
C MET A 308 -8.89 -1.69 -16.87
N LEU A 309 -9.65 -2.78 -17.08
CA LEU A 309 -9.10 -4.10 -17.40
C LEU A 309 -8.16 -4.09 -18.62
N ALA A 310 -8.48 -3.26 -19.62
CA ALA A 310 -7.66 -3.11 -20.83
C ALA A 310 -6.26 -2.52 -20.58
N ILE A 311 -6.05 -1.82 -19.45
CA ILE A 311 -4.76 -1.25 -19.08
C ILE A 311 -4.14 -1.91 -17.85
N THR A 312 -4.89 -2.74 -17.13
CA THR A 312 -4.39 -3.52 -16.01
C THR A 312 -3.26 -4.44 -16.50
N PRO A 313 -2.10 -4.48 -15.81
CA PRO A 313 -1.00 -5.37 -16.18
C PRO A 313 -1.43 -6.84 -16.15
N ASP A 314 -0.78 -7.67 -16.96
CA ASP A 314 -0.93 -9.13 -16.86
C ASP A 314 -0.45 -9.59 -15.48
N PRO A 315 -1.33 -10.15 -14.62
CA PRO A 315 -0.96 -10.58 -13.28
C PRO A 315 0.08 -11.71 -13.26
N LYS A 316 0.36 -12.34 -14.41
CA LYS A 316 1.35 -13.43 -14.52
C LYS A 316 2.70 -12.95 -15.07
N LYS A 317 2.82 -11.66 -15.38
CA LYS A 317 4.01 -11.09 -16.01
C LYS A 317 5.23 -11.28 -15.09
N GLY A 318 6.18 -12.08 -15.56
CA GLY A 318 7.41 -12.41 -14.83
C GLY A 318 7.37 -13.72 -14.05
N ASP A 319 6.20 -14.33 -13.85
CA ASP A 319 6.03 -15.57 -13.08
C ASP A 319 5.94 -16.83 -13.94
N ASN A 320 6.46 -16.80 -15.18
CA ASN A 320 6.45 -17.92 -16.12
C ASN A 320 5.04 -18.51 -16.37
N GLY A 321 4.00 -17.69 -16.29
CA GLY A 321 2.60 -18.12 -16.45
C GLY A 321 1.98 -18.75 -15.20
N GLY A 322 2.71 -18.80 -14.08
CA GLY A 322 2.19 -19.21 -12.78
C GLY A 322 1.15 -18.25 -12.20
N THR A 323 0.42 -18.73 -11.21
CA THR A 323 -0.59 -17.96 -10.47
C THR A 323 -0.12 -17.50 -9.09
N GLU A 324 1.10 -17.89 -8.71
CA GLU A 324 1.74 -17.55 -7.44
C GLU A 324 2.83 -16.49 -7.69
N THR A 325 2.92 -15.53 -6.78
CA THR A 325 3.88 -14.44 -6.87
C THR A 325 5.29 -14.93 -6.64
N THR A 326 6.17 -14.64 -7.59
CA THR A 326 7.60 -14.91 -7.46
C THR A 326 8.40 -13.61 -7.35
N LEU A 327 9.69 -13.73 -7.05
CA LEU A 327 10.63 -12.60 -7.11
C LEU A 327 10.71 -11.95 -8.50
N ASN A 328 10.30 -12.66 -9.56
CA ASN A 328 10.37 -12.14 -10.92
C ASN A 328 9.06 -11.44 -11.35
N HIS A 329 8.00 -11.51 -10.53
CA HIS A 329 6.75 -10.81 -10.77
C HIS A 329 7.00 -9.33 -11.07
N VAL A 330 6.41 -8.82 -12.16
CA VAL A 330 6.62 -7.45 -12.64
C VAL A 330 5.51 -6.54 -12.13
N MET A 331 5.86 -5.57 -11.31
CA MET A 331 4.97 -4.50 -10.85
C MET A 331 5.04 -3.32 -11.81
N SER A 332 3.89 -2.78 -12.19
CA SER A 332 3.82 -1.58 -13.04
C SER A 332 3.36 -0.38 -12.21
N SER A 333 3.85 0.80 -12.58
CA SER A 333 3.24 2.07 -12.11
C SER A 333 2.34 2.68 -13.18
N LEU A 334 1.96 1.86 -14.17
CA LEU A 334 1.30 2.29 -15.39
C LEU A 334 2.09 3.39 -16.12
N GLY A 335 3.42 3.41 -15.98
CA GLY A 335 4.31 4.35 -16.67
C GLY A 335 4.56 5.66 -15.95
N ILE A 336 4.25 5.80 -14.65
CA ILE A 336 4.71 6.94 -13.84
C ILE A 336 6.25 6.87 -13.69
N ILE A 337 6.76 5.68 -13.40
CA ILE A 337 8.17 5.28 -13.39
C ILE A 337 8.32 3.93 -14.13
N PRO A 338 9.54 3.52 -14.54
CA PRO A 338 9.76 2.21 -15.14
C PRO A 338 9.27 1.06 -14.26
N ASP A 339 8.72 0.01 -14.89
CA ASP A 339 8.34 -1.23 -14.22
C ASP A 339 9.53 -1.81 -13.42
N ALA A 340 9.23 -2.44 -12.29
CA ALA A 340 10.20 -3.10 -11.44
C ALA A 340 9.73 -4.52 -11.11
N THR A 341 10.65 -5.40 -10.75
CA THR A 341 10.30 -6.74 -10.25
C THR A 341 10.17 -6.73 -8.74
N VAL A 342 9.47 -7.71 -8.18
CA VAL A 342 9.45 -7.94 -6.73
C VAL A 342 10.88 -8.01 -6.17
N ARG A 343 11.80 -8.68 -6.87
CA ARG A 343 13.23 -8.76 -6.50
C ARG A 343 13.87 -7.40 -6.29
N ASP A 344 13.53 -6.41 -7.12
CA ASP A 344 14.13 -5.08 -7.06
C ASP A 344 13.78 -4.34 -5.75
N VAL A 345 12.62 -4.64 -5.17
CA VAL A 345 12.13 -3.96 -3.96
C VAL A 345 12.30 -4.77 -2.67
N MET A 346 12.83 -5.99 -2.74
CA MET A 346 13.00 -6.82 -1.53
C MET A 346 13.97 -6.20 -0.52
N ASP A 347 15.06 -5.58 -1.01
CA ASP A 347 16.11 -4.98 -0.18
C ASP A 347 16.01 -3.45 -0.22
N ILE A 348 15.62 -2.80 0.89
CA ILE A 348 15.48 -1.34 0.95
C ILE A 348 16.83 -0.61 0.93
N GLN A 349 17.94 -1.35 1.07
CA GLN A 349 19.31 -0.83 1.18
C GLN A 349 20.20 -1.25 0.00
N GLY A 350 19.64 -1.90 -1.03
CA GLY A 350 20.39 -2.52 -2.12
C GLY A 350 19.83 -2.20 -3.51
N GLY A 351 20.61 -1.48 -4.32
CA GLY A 351 20.32 -1.30 -5.74
C GLY A 351 19.19 -0.32 -6.04
N TYR A 352 17.98 -0.83 -6.29
CA TYR A 352 16.83 -0.05 -6.75
C TYR A 352 16.28 0.86 -5.65
N LEU A 353 16.25 0.37 -4.41
CA LEU A 353 15.87 1.15 -3.24
C LEU A 353 17.09 1.59 -2.43
N CYS A 354 16.96 2.73 -1.76
CA CYS A 354 18.02 3.30 -0.95
C CYS A 354 17.48 4.16 0.19
N TYR A 355 16.98 3.49 1.24
CA TYR A 355 16.53 4.18 2.44
C TYR A 355 16.69 3.33 3.70
N GLN A 356 16.52 3.98 4.84
CA GLN A 356 16.46 3.35 6.15
C GLN A 356 15.35 3.99 6.99
N TYR A 357 14.73 3.20 7.86
CA TYR A 357 13.82 3.70 8.88
C TYR A 357 14.62 4.20 10.09
N VAL A 358 14.30 5.40 10.58
CA VAL A 358 14.96 6.04 11.72
C VAL A 358 13.96 6.69 12.68
#